data_AF-A0A3C0FMJ7-F1
#
_entry.id   AF-A0A3C0FMJ7-F1
#
_cell.length_a   1.000
_cell.length_b   1.000
_cell.length_c   1.000
_cell.angle_alpha   90.00
_cell.angle_beta   90.00
_cell.angle_gamma   90.00
#
_symmetry.space_group_name_H-M   'P 1'
#
loop_
_entity.id
_entity.type
_entity.pdbx_description
1 polymer ?
#
loop_
_entity_poly.entity_id
_entity_poly.type
_entity_poly.pdbx_seq_one_letter_code
_entity_poly.pdbx_strand_id
1 'polypeptide(L)'
;GIMGVAPPKEWGRVGSPEPRAFGGNMDNKDLRPGSTLYLPVFNEGALFSAGDGHGCQGHGEVCITALETALNGKFRLTVRKDMNIKQPFAETNEQLISMGLNTDLDEAARQAVREMVRLVTERSELNRNQAYMLCSLVADLHVTQLVDIVKGIHMIMPKKYL
;
A
#
# COMPACT_ATOMS: atom_id res chain seq x y z
N GLY A 1 6.01 -9.38 4.10
CA GLY A 1 5.75 -8.74 2.81
C GLY A 1 4.40 -8.94 2.17
N ILE A 2 3.97 -10.18 1.92
CA ILE A 2 3.06 -10.45 0.79
C ILE A 2 1.58 -10.46 1.19
N MET A 3 0.82 -9.55 0.59
CA MET A 3 -0.65 -9.58 0.55
C MET A 3 -1.12 -9.08 -0.82
N GLY A 4 -1.96 -9.86 -1.51
CA GLY A 4 -2.40 -9.47 -2.84
C GLY A 4 -3.61 -10.25 -3.35
N VAL A 5 -4.13 -9.78 -4.49
CA VAL A 5 -5.19 -10.43 -5.26
C VAL A 5 -4.64 -10.88 -6.61
N ALA A 6 -5.38 -11.70 -7.37
CA ALA A 6 -4.94 -12.09 -8.69
C ALA A 6 -4.79 -10.85 -9.60
N PRO A 7 -3.64 -10.69 -10.29
CA PRO A 7 -3.36 -9.53 -11.14
C PRO A 7 -4.26 -9.49 -12.39
N PRO A 8 -4.30 -8.36 -13.13
CA PRO A 8 -4.98 -8.29 -14.42
C PRO A 8 -4.56 -9.45 -15.35
N LYS A 9 -5.53 -10.07 -16.02
CA LYS A 9 -5.29 -11.28 -16.84
C LYS A 9 -4.26 -11.05 -17.93
N GLU A 10 -4.26 -9.85 -18.51
CA GLU A 10 -3.36 -9.41 -19.56
C GLU A 10 -1.88 -9.34 -19.13
N TRP A 11 -1.59 -9.31 -17.82
CA TRP A 11 -0.21 -9.36 -17.31
C TRP A 11 0.37 -10.78 -17.27
N GLY A 12 -0.47 -11.80 -17.48
CA GLY A 12 -0.06 -13.19 -17.34
C GLY A 12 0.30 -13.55 -15.90
N ARG A 13 1.22 -14.51 -15.74
CA ARG A 13 1.70 -14.92 -14.41
C ARG A 13 2.70 -13.89 -13.90
N VAL A 14 2.43 -13.35 -12.71
CA VAL A 14 3.35 -12.46 -11.99
C VAL A 14 3.98 -13.25 -10.84
N GLY A 15 5.29 -13.11 -10.67
CA GLY A 15 6.03 -13.76 -9.58
C GLY A 15 5.70 -13.14 -8.23
N SER A 16 5.89 -13.91 -7.16
CA SER A 16 5.69 -13.42 -5.79
C SER A 16 6.62 -12.27 -5.35
N PRO A 17 7.84 -12.08 -5.89
CA PRO A 17 8.71 -10.99 -5.43
C PRO A 17 8.24 -9.59 -5.82
N GLU A 18 7.38 -9.43 -6.83
CA GLU A 18 7.10 -8.10 -7.39
C GLU A 18 5.79 -7.51 -6.83
N PRO A 19 5.82 -6.33 -6.18
CA PRO A 19 4.60 -5.59 -5.87
C PRO A 19 4.13 -4.74 -7.06
N ARG A 20 2.81 -4.68 -7.27
CA ARG A 20 2.17 -3.75 -8.21
C ARG A 20 0.76 -3.39 -7.72
N ALA A 21 -0.10 -2.91 -8.62
CA ALA A 21 -1.48 -2.53 -8.33
C ALA A 21 -2.32 -3.64 -7.65
N PHE A 22 -1.94 -4.91 -7.75
CA PHE A 22 -2.62 -6.03 -7.10
C PHE A 22 -2.17 -6.28 -5.65
N GLY A 23 -1.30 -5.45 -5.10
CA GLY A 23 -0.57 -5.71 -3.87
C GLY A 23 0.72 -6.46 -4.20
N GLY A 24 0.91 -7.66 -3.64
CA GLY A 24 2.11 -8.47 -3.83
C GLY A 24 3.12 -8.24 -2.70
N ASN A 25 4.42 -8.28 -3.02
CA ASN A 25 5.52 -8.09 -2.05
C ASN A 25 5.71 -6.62 -1.68
N MET A 26 4.76 -6.06 -0.93
CA MET A 26 4.77 -4.62 -0.64
C MET A 26 5.77 -4.26 0.45
N ASP A 27 6.10 -5.20 1.35
CA ASP A 27 7.00 -5.03 2.50
C ASP A 27 6.77 -3.73 3.25
N ASN A 28 5.49 -3.43 3.46
CA ASN A 28 5.08 -2.26 4.20
C ASN A 28 4.92 -2.64 5.67
N LYS A 29 5.92 -2.27 6.49
CA LYS A 29 5.93 -2.58 7.92
C LYS A 29 4.72 -2.00 8.68
N ASP A 30 4.00 -1.02 8.13
CA ASP A 30 2.84 -0.38 8.75
C ASP A 30 1.51 -1.09 8.41
N LEU A 31 1.57 -2.15 7.59
CA LEU A 31 0.51 -3.14 7.47
C LEU A 31 0.62 -4.15 8.61
N ARG A 32 -0.06 -3.86 9.73
CA ARG A 32 -0.02 -4.64 10.97
C ARG A 32 -1.42 -5.12 11.35
N PRO A 33 -1.57 -6.01 12.34
CA PRO A 33 -2.89 -6.29 12.92
C PRO A 33 -3.61 -4.99 13.31
N GLY A 34 -4.84 -4.82 12.83
CA GLY A 34 -5.61 -3.58 12.98
C GLY A 34 -5.61 -2.67 11.75
N SER A 35 -4.72 -2.89 10.78
CA SER A 35 -4.76 -2.22 9.49
C SER A 35 -5.83 -2.83 8.58
N THR A 36 -6.50 -1.98 7.80
CA THR A 36 -7.36 -2.39 6.67
C THR A 36 -6.64 -2.05 5.38
N LEU A 37 -6.36 -3.06 4.56
CA LEU A 37 -5.74 -2.91 3.24
C LEU A 37 -6.83 -2.97 2.16
N TYR A 38 -6.81 -2.00 1.25
CA TYR A 38 -7.71 -1.90 0.12
C TYR A 38 -6.97 -2.29 -1.15
N LEU A 39 -7.48 -3.30 -1.86
CA LEU A 39 -6.90 -3.83 -3.10
C LEU A 39 -7.90 -3.70 -4.25
N PRO A 40 -7.49 -3.20 -5.43
CA PRO A 40 -8.31 -3.26 -6.64
C PRO A 40 -8.64 -4.70 -7.03
N VAL A 41 -9.88 -5.00 -7.40
CA VAL A 41 -10.29 -6.35 -7.83
C VAL A 41 -10.25 -6.45 -9.35
N PHE A 42 -9.33 -7.27 -9.88
CA PHE A 42 -9.17 -7.48 -11.33
C PHE A 42 -9.86 -8.74 -11.86
N ASN A 43 -10.11 -9.70 -10.97
CA ASN A 43 -10.66 -11.00 -11.31
C ASN A 43 -11.84 -11.36 -10.40
N GLU A 44 -12.76 -12.17 -10.91
CA GLU A 44 -13.86 -12.71 -10.13
C GLU A 44 -13.33 -13.45 -8.88
N GLY A 45 -13.97 -13.19 -7.74
CA GLY A 45 -13.56 -13.73 -6.44
C GLY A 45 -12.31 -13.08 -5.84
N ALA A 46 -11.69 -12.11 -6.53
CA ALA A 46 -10.42 -11.46 -6.21
C ALA A 46 -9.20 -12.41 -6.16
N LEU A 47 -9.36 -13.64 -5.67
CA LEU A 47 -8.32 -14.66 -5.51
C LEU A 47 -7.20 -14.15 -4.59
N PHE A 48 -7.60 -13.71 -3.39
CA PHE A 48 -6.69 -13.20 -2.37
C PHE A 48 -5.70 -14.27 -1.90
N SER A 49 -4.44 -13.88 -1.75
CA SER A 49 -3.36 -14.68 -1.16
C SER A 49 -2.48 -13.82 -0.25
N ALA A 50 -1.92 -14.43 0.78
CA ALA A 50 -0.95 -13.80 1.67
C ALA A 50 0.16 -14.79 2.04
N GLY A 51 1.33 -14.26 2.37
CA GLY A 51 2.51 -15.03 2.75
C GLY A 51 3.60 -14.11 3.28
N ASP A 52 4.81 -14.66 3.45
CA ASP A 52 6.00 -13.86 3.78
C ASP A 52 5.85 -13.08 5.09
N GLY A 53 5.85 -13.81 6.21
CA GLY A 53 5.63 -13.25 7.54
C GLY A 53 6.91 -12.63 8.10
N HIS A 54 6.85 -11.39 8.59
CA HIS A 54 8.03 -10.72 9.15
C HIS A 54 7.90 -10.56 10.66
N GLY A 55 8.89 -11.00 11.42
CA GLY A 55 9.00 -10.75 12.86
C GLY A 55 9.42 -9.31 13.18
N CYS A 56 10.21 -8.70 12.30
CA CYS A 56 10.65 -7.31 12.36
C CYS A 56 11.17 -6.86 10.99
N GLN A 57 10.88 -5.63 10.58
CA GLN A 57 11.34 -5.03 9.33
C GLN A 57 11.57 -3.52 9.51
N GLY A 58 12.62 -2.99 8.88
CA GLY A 58 12.87 -1.56 8.75
C GLY A 58 12.27 -0.98 7.46
N HIS A 59 12.07 0.34 7.43
CA HIS A 59 11.79 1.03 6.16
C HIS A 59 12.94 0.82 5.19
N GLY A 60 12.62 0.34 3.99
CA GLY A 60 13.57 0.12 2.90
C GLY A 60 14.04 -1.32 2.73
N GLU A 61 13.90 -2.20 3.73
CA GLU A 61 14.32 -3.61 3.65
C GLU A 61 15.70 -3.79 2.99
N VAL A 62 16.66 -2.97 3.43
CA VAL A 62 17.87 -2.65 2.65
C VAL A 62 18.80 -3.84 2.39
N CYS A 63 18.69 -4.92 3.17
CA CYS A 63 19.49 -6.12 3.01
C CYS A 63 18.71 -7.29 2.37
N ILE A 64 17.72 -6.97 1.53
CA ILE A 64 16.85 -7.90 0.79
C ILE A 64 15.76 -8.55 1.66
N THR A 65 16.05 -8.88 2.91
CA THR A 65 15.12 -9.63 3.76
C THR A 65 14.86 -8.93 5.08
N ALA A 66 13.71 -9.24 5.66
CA ALA A 66 13.35 -8.93 7.04
C ALA A 66 13.85 -10.02 8.00
N LEU A 67 13.37 -9.99 9.26
CA LEU A 67 13.39 -11.17 10.11
C LEU A 67 12.28 -12.13 9.65
N GLU A 68 12.62 -13.03 8.74
CA GLU A 68 11.65 -13.93 8.10
C GLU A 68 11.08 -14.99 9.05
N THR A 69 9.77 -15.21 8.97
CA THR A 69 9.01 -16.14 9.82
C THR A 69 7.83 -16.78 9.08
N ALA A 70 7.32 -17.89 9.62
CA ALA A 70 6.08 -18.48 9.13
C ALA A 70 4.89 -17.55 9.43
N LEU A 71 4.05 -17.28 8.42
CA LEU A 71 2.86 -16.47 8.59
C LEU A 71 1.71 -17.30 9.18
N ASN A 72 1.21 -16.87 10.34
CA ASN A 72 -0.07 -17.31 10.88
C ASN A 72 -0.95 -16.08 11.15
N GLY A 73 -1.90 -15.80 10.26
CA GLY A 73 -2.73 -14.59 10.30
C GLY A 73 -4.21 -14.90 10.06
N LYS A 74 -5.09 -14.10 10.67
CA LYS A 74 -6.53 -14.12 10.43
C LYS A 74 -6.95 -12.86 9.68
N PHE A 75 -7.48 -13.05 8.47
CA PHE A 75 -7.91 -11.95 7.60
C PHE A 75 -9.43 -11.90 7.52
N ARG A 76 -9.98 -10.70 7.42
CA ARG A 76 -11.39 -10.47 7.07
C ARG A 76 -11.45 -9.86 5.68
N LEU A 77 -12.10 -10.54 4.75
CA LEU A 77 -12.26 -10.06 3.39
C LEU A 77 -13.66 -9.46 3.22
N THR A 78 -13.73 -8.21 2.76
CA THR A 78 -14.97 -7.49 2.50
C THR A 78 -14.93 -6.92 1.09
N VAL A 79 -15.97 -7.16 0.29
CA VAL A 79 -16.09 -6.60 -1.05
C VAL A 79 -16.71 -5.20 -0.96
N ARG A 80 -16.02 -4.19 -1.51
CA ARG A 80 -16.48 -2.81 -1.62
C ARG A 80 -16.84 -2.47 -3.07
N LYS A 81 -18.13 -2.41 -3.38
CA LYS A 81 -18.65 -2.09 -4.73
C LYS A 81 -18.78 -0.59 -4.98
N ASP A 82 -18.64 0.20 -3.93
CA ASP A 82 -18.77 1.66 -3.89
C ASP A 82 -17.42 2.37 -4.10
N MET A 83 -16.34 1.63 -4.35
CA MET A 83 -14.99 2.15 -4.53
C MET A 83 -14.45 1.80 -5.91
N ASN A 84 -13.77 2.77 -6.53
CA ASN A 84 -13.01 2.56 -7.77
C ASN A 84 -11.56 2.97 -7.55
N ILE A 85 -10.76 2.03 -7.04
CA ILE A 85 -9.36 2.26 -6.68
C ILE A 85 -8.44 1.62 -7.71
N LYS A 86 -7.30 2.25 -7.98
CA LYS A 86 -6.34 1.79 -9.00
C LYS A 86 -5.04 1.24 -8.43
N GLN A 87 -4.76 1.56 -7.17
CA GLN A 87 -3.53 1.22 -6.46
C GLN A 87 -3.89 0.79 -5.03
N PRO A 88 -3.03 0.01 -4.36
CA PRO A 88 -3.23 -0.31 -2.95
C PRO A 88 -3.13 0.95 -2.08
N PHE A 89 -3.99 1.03 -1.07
CA PHE A 89 -3.83 1.91 0.06
C PHE A 89 -4.34 1.21 1.31
N ALA A 90 -3.95 1.68 2.48
CA ALA A 90 -4.37 1.12 3.74
C ALA A 90 -4.77 2.21 4.74
N GLU A 91 -5.39 1.79 5.83
CA GLU A 91 -5.65 2.68 6.95
C GLU A 91 -5.70 1.91 8.27
N THR A 92 -5.37 2.60 9.35
CA THR A 92 -5.67 2.18 10.72
C THR A 92 -6.79 3.06 11.28
N ASN A 93 -7.09 2.94 12.57
CA ASN A 93 -7.99 3.89 13.24
C ASN A 93 -7.45 5.33 13.22
N GLU A 94 -6.12 5.50 13.13
CA GLU A 94 -5.44 6.78 13.34
C GLU A 94 -4.78 7.34 12.09
N GLN A 95 -4.49 6.50 11.09
CA GLN A 95 -3.66 6.88 9.95
C GLN A 95 -4.28 6.41 8.63
N LEU A 96 -4.16 7.25 7.60
CA LEU A 96 -4.26 6.83 6.20
C LEU A 96 -2.86 6.53 5.67
N ILE A 97 -2.74 5.50 4.83
CA ILE A 97 -1.48 5.05 4.25
C ILE A 97 -1.68 4.89 2.74
N SER A 98 -1.18 5.83 1.94
CA SER A 98 -1.18 5.69 0.48
C SER A 98 0.13 5.08 0.00
N MET A 99 0.10 4.33 -1.10
CA MET A 99 1.30 3.66 -1.61
C MET A 99 1.55 4.02 -3.08
N GLY A 100 2.83 4.06 -3.44
CA GLY A 100 3.30 4.16 -4.81
C GLY A 100 4.31 3.05 -5.07
N LEU A 101 4.15 2.38 -6.21
CA LEU A 101 4.93 1.22 -6.59
C LEU A 101 5.50 1.46 -7.98
N ASN A 102 6.82 1.61 -8.06
CA ASN A 102 7.51 1.84 -9.32
C ASN A 102 8.98 1.42 -9.25
N THR A 103 9.59 1.08 -10.38
CA THR A 103 11.03 0.80 -10.48
C THR A 103 11.90 2.02 -10.15
N ASP A 104 11.34 3.21 -10.36
CA ASP A 104 11.91 4.51 -10.02
C ASP A 104 11.29 5.08 -8.73
N LEU A 105 12.13 5.49 -7.77
CA LEU A 105 11.64 5.97 -6.47
C LEU A 105 10.94 7.33 -6.55
N ASP A 106 11.36 8.21 -7.47
CA ASP A 106 10.72 9.51 -7.62
C ASP A 106 9.32 9.34 -8.22
N GLU A 107 9.16 8.40 -9.16
CA GLU A 107 7.84 8.01 -9.65
C GLU A 107 6.97 7.36 -8.56
N ALA A 108 7.54 6.47 -7.74
CA ALA A 108 6.83 5.87 -6.60
C ALA A 108 6.39 6.94 -5.59
N ALA A 109 7.26 7.89 -5.26
CA ALA A 109 6.95 9.02 -4.39
C ALA A 109 5.82 9.88 -4.97
N ARG A 110 5.89 10.20 -6.27
CA ARG A 110 4.84 10.97 -6.95
C ARG A 110 3.50 10.23 -6.93
N GLN A 111 3.49 8.92 -7.10
CA GLN A 111 2.27 8.11 -7.00
C GLN A 111 1.68 8.13 -5.59
N ALA A 112 2.50 7.85 -4.56
CA ALA A 112 2.07 7.85 -3.16
C ALA A 112 1.45 9.20 -2.77
N VAL A 113 2.12 10.31 -3.07
CA VAL A 113 1.63 11.65 -2.75
C VAL A 113 0.34 11.98 -3.50
N ARG A 114 0.24 11.67 -4.80
CA ARG A 114 -0.99 11.92 -5.58
C ARG A 114 -2.17 11.13 -5.03
N GLU A 115 -1.92 9.90 -4.59
CA GLU A 115 -2.93 9.05 -4.00
C GLU A 115 -3.36 9.57 -2.62
N MET A 116 -2.43 10.02 -1.77
CA MET A 116 -2.79 10.65 -0.50
C MET A 116 -3.66 11.89 -0.71
N VAL A 117 -3.29 12.76 -1.65
CA VAL A 117 -4.09 13.95 -1.98
C VAL A 117 -5.51 13.56 -2.40
N ARG A 118 -5.68 12.51 -3.21
CA ARG A 118 -7.01 11.98 -3.56
C ARG A 118 -7.76 11.52 -2.32
N LEU A 119 -7.13 10.72 -1.47
CA LEU A 119 -7.75 10.16 -0.26
C LEU A 119 -8.18 11.24 0.74
N VAL A 120 -7.37 12.29 0.92
CA VAL A 120 -7.67 13.44 1.78
C VAL A 120 -8.83 14.25 1.23
N THR A 121 -8.83 14.55 -0.08
CA THR A 121 -9.93 15.28 -0.73
C THR A 121 -11.25 14.51 -0.66
N GLU A 122 -11.23 13.17 -0.70
CA GLU A 122 -12.44 12.34 -0.58
C GLU A 122 -13.01 12.28 0.85
N ARG A 123 -12.25 12.69 1.86
CA ARG A 123 -12.58 12.50 3.28
C ARG A 123 -12.67 13.80 4.08
N SER A 124 -12.48 14.93 3.42
CA SER A 124 -12.52 16.26 4.02
C SER A 124 -13.19 17.24 3.07
N GLU A 125 -13.40 18.47 3.53
CA GLU A 125 -13.91 19.57 2.70
C GLU A 125 -12.81 20.29 1.91
N LEU A 126 -11.56 19.82 1.99
CA LEU A 126 -10.41 20.47 1.36
C LEU A 126 -10.38 20.25 -0.14
N ASN A 127 -10.13 21.33 -0.88
CA ASN A 127 -9.81 21.20 -2.30
C ASN A 127 -8.42 20.55 -2.50
N ARG A 128 -8.14 20.14 -3.73
CA ARG A 128 -6.90 19.44 -4.09
C ARG A 128 -5.62 20.17 -3.67
N ASN A 129 -5.57 21.50 -3.81
CA ASN A 129 -4.37 22.28 -3.46
C ASN A 129 -4.19 22.38 -1.94
N GLN A 130 -5.29 22.57 -1.21
CA GLN A 130 -5.28 22.56 0.26
C GLN A 130 -4.87 21.18 0.81
N ALA A 131 -5.43 20.10 0.26
CA ALA A 131 -5.05 18.74 0.62
C ALA A 131 -3.56 18.48 0.34
N TYR A 132 -3.04 18.95 -0.79
CA TYR A 132 -1.62 18.83 -1.11
C TYR A 132 -0.71 19.61 -0.16
N MET A 133 -1.09 20.86 0.18
CA MET A 133 -0.37 21.64 1.20
C MET A 133 -0.42 20.96 2.57
N LEU A 134 -1.58 20.43 2.98
CA LEU A 134 -1.73 19.71 4.25
C LEU A 134 -0.81 18.48 4.30
N CYS A 135 -0.77 17.68 3.23
CA CYS A 135 0.15 16.55 3.13
C CYS A 135 1.61 16.98 3.38
N SER A 136 2.04 18.13 2.84
CA SER A 136 3.39 18.63 3.06
C SER A 136 3.68 19.11 4.50
N LEU A 137 2.64 19.39 5.30
CA LEU A 137 2.78 19.95 6.65
C LEU A 137 2.74 18.87 7.73
N VAL A 138 1.94 17.81 7.53
CA VAL A 138 1.61 16.87 8.61
C VAL A 138 1.70 15.39 8.24
N ALA A 139 2.01 15.06 6.99
CA ALA A 139 2.18 13.67 6.56
C ALA A 139 3.65 13.34 6.33
N ASP A 140 3.99 12.07 6.58
CA ASP A 140 5.35 11.55 6.46
C ASP A 140 5.46 10.67 5.21
N LEU A 141 6.51 10.87 4.42
CA LEU A 141 6.81 10.03 3.25
C LEU A 141 7.97 9.08 3.59
N HIS A 142 7.77 7.79 3.35
CA HIS A 142 8.71 6.74 3.71
C HIS A 142 9.03 5.82 2.53
N VAL A 143 10.29 5.38 2.47
CA VAL A 143 10.67 4.23 1.66
C VAL A 143 10.08 2.99 2.30
N THR A 144 9.33 2.24 1.50
CA THR A 144 8.67 0.99 1.93
C THR A 144 9.69 -0.14 1.87
N GLN A 145 10.16 -0.44 0.65
CA GLN A 145 11.26 -1.34 0.34
C GLN A 145 12.01 -0.85 -0.91
N LEU A 146 13.21 -1.40 -1.15
CA LEU A 146 14.08 -1.06 -2.28
C LEU A 146 14.48 -2.24 -3.18
N VAL A 147 14.03 -3.45 -2.87
CA VAL A 147 14.76 -4.69 -3.23
C VAL A 147 14.01 -5.62 -4.19
N ASP A 148 12.75 -5.30 -4.48
CA ASP A 148 11.77 -6.23 -5.07
C ASP A 148 11.48 -6.01 -6.56
N ILE A 149 12.48 -5.55 -7.32
CA ILE A 149 12.36 -5.11 -8.72
C ILE A 149 11.55 -3.81 -8.84
N VAL A 150 10.29 -3.83 -8.40
CA VAL A 150 9.45 -2.65 -8.19
C VAL A 150 9.65 -2.20 -6.75
N LYS A 151 10.01 -0.93 -6.57
CA LYS A 151 10.27 -0.32 -5.26
C LYS A 151 9.00 0.34 -4.72
N GLY A 152 8.94 0.49 -3.40
CA GLY A 152 7.79 1.07 -2.73
C GLY A 152 8.11 2.38 -2.01
N ILE A 153 7.22 3.37 -2.16
CA ILE A 153 7.13 4.54 -1.29
C ILE A 153 5.72 4.57 -0.72
N HIS A 154 5.56 4.91 0.56
CA HIS A 154 4.25 5.14 1.15
C HIS A 154 4.23 6.45 1.93
N MET A 155 3.04 7.05 2.02
CA MET A 155 2.80 8.26 2.79
C MET A 155 1.84 7.95 3.93
N ILE A 156 2.16 8.42 5.13
CA ILE A 156 1.34 8.28 6.33
C ILE A 156 0.71 9.64 6.66
N MET A 157 -0.61 9.70 6.70
CA MET A 157 -1.38 10.90 7.03
C MET A 157 -2.23 10.66 8.28
N PRO A 158 -2.01 11.41 9.38
CA PRO A 158 -2.83 11.28 10.58
C PRO A 158 -4.28 11.71 10.32
N LYS A 159 -5.23 10.82 10.63
CA LYS A 159 -6.66 11.02 10.40
C LYS A 159 -7.29 12.14 11.23
N LYS A 160 -6.64 12.56 12.33
CA LYS A 160 -7.10 13.69 13.15
C LYS A 160 -7.16 15.04 12.41
N TYR A 161 -6.61 15.11 11.20
CA TYR A 161 -6.61 16.29 10.32
C TYR A 161 -7.58 16.16 9.13
N LEU A 162 -8.39 15.10 9.07
CA LEU A 162 -9.38 14.86 8.01
C LEU A 162 -10.77 15.32 8.43
#